data_AF-H2YM59-F1
#
_entry.id   AF-H2YM59-F1
#
_cell.length_a   1.000
_cell.length_b   1.000
_cell.length_c   1.000
_cell.angle_alpha   90.00
_cell.angle_beta   90.00
_cell.angle_gamma   90.00
#
_symmetry.space_group_name_H-M   'P 1'
#
loop_
_entity.id
_entity.type
_entity.pdbx_description
1 polymer ?
#
loop_
_entity_poly.entity_id
_entity_poly.type
_entity_poly.pdbx_seq_one_letter_code
_entity_poly.pdbx_strand_id
1 'polypeptide(L)'
;MCEVKAITQATFDAVVQENIDDFEMDPSEAVQDAIGQFTSQDVNLGMIIKELPIDGEHEVVILTKSLEKFKQKYLDSNEKASLKKSLSTLTEKFQSDLANRYQASKIANAHNVLFDCCKTYVEDVDILKYFLQSLCALLDGQPDLISNDEMEFFLTLINGEVNEEIAHWALRIIKFSCQKHEQNRLNFVKAKGIDIVLSVAEKFKENPRVVKEACGSLRSITLDDDVRVQFGKA
;
A
#
# COMPACT_ATOMS: atom_id res chain seq x y z
N MET A 1 -18.27 -16.49 14.87
CA MET A 1 -18.10 -15.26 14.07
C MET A 1 -19.07 -15.39 12.91
N CYS A 2 -20.02 -14.46 12.74
CA CYS A 2 -20.77 -14.42 11.49
C CYS A 2 -19.78 -14.10 10.37
N GLU A 3 -19.72 -14.94 9.34
CA GLU A 3 -18.99 -14.61 8.12
C GLU A 3 -19.58 -13.31 7.56
N VAL A 4 -18.72 -12.32 7.36
CA VAL A 4 -19.12 -11.08 6.70
C VAL A 4 -19.39 -11.44 5.24
N LYS A 5 -20.64 -11.25 4.78
CA LYS A 5 -20.99 -11.49 3.38
C LYS A 5 -20.25 -10.47 2.52
N ALA A 6 -19.46 -10.93 1.56
CA ALA A 6 -18.65 -10.08 0.69
C ALA A 6 -18.85 -10.49 -0.78
N ILE A 7 -18.62 -9.55 -1.68
CA ILE A 7 -18.65 -9.76 -3.13
C ILE A 7 -17.32 -9.35 -3.76
N THR A 8 -17.11 -9.71 -5.02
CA THR A 8 -15.95 -9.25 -5.79
C THR A 8 -16.25 -7.92 -6.47
N GLN A 9 -15.20 -7.17 -6.85
CA GLN A 9 -15.37 -5.97 -7.68
C GLN A 9 -16.09 -6.28 -8.99
N ALA A 10 -15.72 -7.39 -9.65
CA ALA A 10 -16.38 -7.81 -10.90
C ALA A 10 -17.88 -8.09 -10.71
N THR A 11 -18.30 -8.63 -9.56
CA THR A 11 -19.72 -8.83 -9.24
C THR A 11 -20.45 -7.51 -9.07
N PHE A 12 -19.83 -6.53 -8.40
CA PHE A 12 -20.42 -5.20 -8.24
C PHE A 12 -20.53 -4.48 -9.58
N ASP A 13 -19.45 -4.46 -10.36
CA ASP A 13 -19.39 -3.80 -11.67
C ASP A 13 -20.39 -4.42 -12.66
N ALA A 14 -20.57 -5.75 -12.64
CA ALA A 14 -21.56 -6.42 -13.48
C ALA A 14 -23.00 -5.98 -13.16
N VAL A 15 -23.36 -5.88 -11.89
CA VAL A 15 -24.71 -5.41 -11.49
C VAL A 15 -24.91 -3.94 -11.88
N VAL A 16 -23.90 -3.09 -11.72
CA VAL A 16 -23.98 -1.70 -12.18
C VAL A 16 -24.17 -1.64 -13.69
N GLN A 17 -23.44 -2.47 -14.44
CA GLN A 17 -23.56 -2.52 -15.90
C GLN A 17 -24.92 -3.05 -16.36
N GLU A 18 -25.45 -4.09 -15.71
CA GLU A 18 -26.80 -4.61 -15.95
C GLU A 18 -27.87 -3.52 -15.67
N ASN A 19 -27.71 -2.75 -14.59
CA ASN A 19 -28.59 -1.63 -14.28
C ASN A 19 -28.58 -0.54 -15.37
N ILE A 20 -27.42 -0.27 -15.98
CA ILE A 20 -27.31 0.68 -17.09
C ILE A 20 -27.91 0.11 -18.37
N ASP A 21 -27.58 -1.13 -18.72
CA ASP A 21 -27.92 -1.70 -20.03
C ASP A 21 -29.37 -2.21 -20.11
N ASP A 22 -29.85 -2.90 -19.07
CA ASP A 22 -31.18 -3.54 -19.08
C ASP A 22 -32.29 -2.61 -18.60
N PHE A 23 -31.96 -1.64 -17.75
CA PHE A 23 -32.91 -0.70 -17.15
C PHE A 23 -32.71 0.75 -17.59
N GLU A 24 -31.74 1.02 -18.47
CA GLU A 24 -31.44 2.35 -19.02
C GLU A 24 -31.20 3.42 -17.92
N MET A 25 -30.69 3.01 -16.76
CA MET A 25 -30.44 3.92 -15.63
C MET A 25 -29.29 4.88 -15.94
N ASP A 26 -29.35 6.09 -15.37
CA ASP A 26 -28.18 6.96 -15.36
C ASP A 26 -27.02 6.27 -14.62
N PRO A 27 -25.75 6.37 -15.08
CA PRO A 27 -24.65 5.66 -14.45
C PRO A 27 -24.46 5.95 -12.96
N SER A 28 -24.76 7.17 -12.50
CA SER A 28 -24.69 7.50 -11.08
C SER A 28 -25.83 6.85 -10.28
N GLU A 29 -27.01 6.76 -10.87
CA GLU A 29 -28.18 6.09 -10.30
C GLU A 29 -27.94 4.57 -10.22
N ALA A 30 -27.42 3.95 -11.28
CA ALA A 30 -27.10 2.53 -11.33
C ALA A 30 -26.12 2.11 -10.21
N VAL A 31 -25.10 2.94 -9.93
CA VAL A 31 -24.18 2.73 -8.80
C VAL A 31 -24.90 2.82 -7.46
N GLN A 32 -25.76 3.82 -7.25
CA GLN A 32 -26.50 3.95 -5.99
C GLN A 32 -27.48 2.80 -5.78
N ASP A 33 -28.15 2.35 -6.85
CA ASP A 33 -29.05 1.21 -6.80
C ASP A 33 -28.30 -0.08 -6.43
N ALA A 34 -27.17 -0.37 -7.09
CA ALA A 34 -26.32 -1.52 -6.74
C ALA A 34 -25.82 -1.46 -5.29
N ILE A 35 -25.40 -0.29 -4.80
CA ILE A 35 -25.03 -0.09 -3.40
C ILE A 35 -26.21 -0.43 -2.48
N GLY A 36 -27.41 0.06 -2.79
CA GLY A 36 -28.63 -0.22 -2.03
C GLY A 36 -28.98 -1.71 -2.02
N GLN A 37 -28.95 -2.36 -3.17
CA GLN A 37 -29.24 -3.78 -3.35
C GLN A 37 -28.30 -4.65 -2.51
N PHE A 38 -26.99 -4.43 -2.58
CA PHE A 38 -26.03 -5.22 -1.81
C PHE A 38 -26.08 -4.91 -0.31
N THR A 39 -26.26 -3.64 0.06
CA THR A 39 -26.38 -3.25 1.47
C THR A 39 -27.62 -3.86 2.11
N SER A 40 -28.75 -3.94 1.40
CA SER A 40 -29.98 -4.58 1.88
C SER A 40 -29.83 -6.09 2.17
N GLN A 41 -28.78 -6.71 1.63
CA GLN A 41 -28.42 -8.10 1.82
C GLN A 41 -27.27 -8.30 2.81
N ASP A 42 -26.95 -7.27 3.60
CA ASP A 42 -25.84 -7.23 4.55
C ASP A 42 -24.46 -7.51 3.94
N VAL A 43 -24.28 -7.18 2.65
CA VAL A 43 -22.98 -7.30 1.97
C VAL A 43 -22.07 -6.14 2.36
N ASN A 44 -20.85 -6.46 2.76
CA ASN A 44 -19.82 -5.45 3.05
C ASN A 44 -19.16 -4.95 1.75
N LEU A 45 -19.32 -3.64 1.48
CA LEU A 45 -18.78 -2.95 0.31
C LEU A 45 -17.52 -2.11 0.62
N GLY A 46 -16.90 -2.29 1.79
CA GLY A 46 -15.72 -1.53 2.23
C GLY A 46 -14.45 -1.79 1.38
N MET A 47 -14.42 -2.90 0.65
CA MET A 47 -13.34 -3.24 -0.29
C MET A 47 -13.73 -2.99 -1.76
N ILE A 48 -14.91 -2.44 -2.02
CA ILE A 48 -15.46 -2.24 -3.36
C ILE A 48 -15.33 -0.77 -3.78
N ILE A 49 -14.69 -0.54 -4.91
CA ILE A 49 -14.63 0.76 -5.59
C ILE A 49 -16.01 1.05 -6.14
N LYS A 50 -16.52 2.25 -5.86
CA LYS A 50 -17.86 2.72 -6.25
C LYS A 50 -17.81 3.77 -7.37
N GLU A 51 -16.61 4.15 -7.78
CA GLU A 51 -16.39 4.95 -8.99
C GLU A 51 -16.65 4.05 -10.21
N LEU A 52 -17.13 4.63 -11.31
CA LEU A 52 -17.33 3.87 -12.54
C LEU A 52 -15.98 3.49 -13.16
N PRO A 53 -15.85 2.28 -13.73
CA PRO A 53 -14.65 1.90 -14.47
C PRO A 53 -14.52 2.72 -15.77
N ILE A 54 -13.28 2.93 -16.22
CA ILE A 54 -12.94 3.51 -17.51
C ILE A 54 -12.62 2.36 -18.45
N ASP A 55 -13.40 2.21 -19.53
CA ASP A 55 -13.26 1.12 -20.51
C ASP A 55 -13.20 -0.28 -19.84
N GLY A 56 -13.97 -0.48 -18.77
CA GLY A 56 -14.06 -1.75 -18.04
C GLY A 56 -13.00 -1.97 -16.96
N GLU A 57 -12.10 -1.01 -16.71
CA GLU A 57 -11.15 -1.08 -15.59
C GLU A 57 -11.15 0.17 -14.70
N HIS A 58 -11.00 -0.02 -13.39
CA HIS A 58 -10.89 1.08 -12.44
C HIS A 58 -9.56 1.81 -12.59
N GLU A 59 -9.56 3.15 -12.44
CA GLU A 59 -8.39 4.00 -12.65
C GLU A 59 -7.15 3.53 -11.86
N VAL A 60 -7.32 3.11 -10.60
CA VAL A 60 -6.22 2.62 -9.76
C VAL A 60 -5.56 1.35 -10.33
N VAL A 61 -6.35 0.48 -10.98
CA VAL A 61 -5.87 -0.74 -11.65
C VAL A 61 -5.10 -0.37 -12.92
N ILE A 62 -5.65 0.53 -13.74
CA ILE A 62 -5.02 1.04 -14.95
C ILE A 62 -3.66 1.69 -14.62
N LEU A 63 -3.63 2.59 -13.63
CA LEU A 63 -2.42 3.27 -13.19
C LEU A 63 -1.37 2.27 -12.71
N THR A 64 -1.76 1.29 -11.88
CA THR A 64 -0.85 0.25 -11.39
C THR A 64 -0.26 -0.57 -12.53
N LYS A 65 -1.09 -1.09 -13.44
CA LYS A 65 -0.63 -1.84 -14.62
C LYS A 65 0.30 -1.02 -15.50
N SER A 66 0.04 0.29 -15.61
CA SER A 66 0.88 1.17 -16.41
C SER A 66 2.31 1.32 -15.86
N LEU A 67 2.55 0.98 -14.58
CA LEU A 67 3.88 1.02 -13.98
C LEU A 67 4.81 -0.09 -14.50
N GLU A 68 4.26 -1.18 -15.04
CA GLU A 68 5.04 -2.30 -15.58
C GLU A 68 6.00 -1.85 -16.70
N LYS A 69 5.61 -0.86 -17.50
CA LYS A 69 6.47 -0.30 -18.55
C LYS A 69 7.70 0.44 -18.01
N PHE A 70 7.71 0.78 -16.72
CA PHE A 70 8.81 1.45 -16.04
C PHE A 70 9.70 0.48 -15.24
N LYS A 71 9.61 -0.85 -15.46
CA LYS A 71 10.57 -1.81 -14.87
C LYS A 71 11.92 -1.84 -15.59
N GLN A 72 12.36 -0.71 -16.14
CA GLN A 72 13.62 -0.55 -16.85
C GLN A 72 14.52 0.49 -16.16
N LYS A 73 15.83 0.22 -16.08
CA LYS A 73 16.76 1.02 -15.26
C LYS A 73 16.99 2.44 -15.78
N TYR A 74 16.75 2.70 -17.06
CA TYR A 74 17.02 3.99 -17.69
C TYR A 74 15.74 4.58 -18.26
N LEU A 75 15.37 5.75 -17.75
CA LEU A 75 14.28 6.57 -18.23
C LEU A 75 14.81 7.93 -18.65
N ASP A 76 14.31 8.47 -19.76
CA ASP A 76 14.57 9.85 -20.14
C ASP A 76 13.82 10.84 -19.22
N SER A 77 14.15 12.13 -19.33
CA SER A 77 13.56 13.16 -18.47
C SER A 77 12.04 13.27 -18.57
N ASN A 78 11.46 13.02 -19.75
CA ASN A 78 10.02 13.08 -19.96
C ASN A 78 9.33 11.84 -19.37
N GLU A 79 9.92 10.67 -19.55
CA GLU A 79 9.47 9.42 -18.93
C GLU A 79 9.50 9.52 -17.40
N LYS A 80 10.58 10.07 -16.82
CA LYS A 80 10.67 10.33 -15.37
C LYS A 80 9.57 11.27 -14.89
N ALA A 81 9.30 12.36 -15.61
CA ALA A 81 8.25 13.30 -15.23
C ALA A 81 6.85 12.64 -15.28
N SER A 82 6.58 11.85 -16.32
CA SER A 82 5.34 11.09 -16.48
C SER A 82 5.16 10.04 -15.38
N LEU A 83 6.23 9.31 -15.04
CA LEU A 83 6.24 8.34 -13.95
C LEU A 83 5.93 9.00 -12.61
N LYS A 84 6.60 10.12 -12.28
CA LYS A 84 6.34 10.85 -11.03
C LYS A 84 4.89 11.31 -10.93
N LYS A 85 4.33 11.85 -12.02
CA LYS A 85 2.92 12.25 -12.06
C LYS A 85 2.00 11.05 -11.80
N SER A 86 2.27 9.92 -12.46
CA SER A 86 1.48 8.69 -12.31
C SER A 86 1.54 8.16 -10.87
N LEU A 87 2.72 8.16 -10.24
CA LEU A 87 2.90 7.75 -8.84
C LEU A 87 2.23 8.72 -7.87
N SER A 88 2.24 10.03 -8.11
CA SER A 88 1.50 10.99 -7.29
C SER A 88 -0.01 10.70 -7.32
N THR A 89 -0.60 10.55 -8.51
CA THR A 89 -2.02 10.22 -8.66
C THR A 89 -2.35 8.87 -8.02
N LEU A 90 -1.50 7.86 -8.19
CA LEU A 90 -1.70 6.55 -7.56
C LEU A 90 -1.64 6.65 -6.02
N THR A 91 -0.72 7.46 -5.49
CA THR A 91 -0.60 7.73 -4.05
C THR A 91 -1.87 8.39 -3.49
N GLU A 92 -2.42 9.37 -4.21
CA GLU A 92 -3.69 10.03 -3.85
C GLU A 92 -4.86 9.04 -3.84
N LYS A 93 -4.95 8.15 -4.85
CA LYS A 93 -5.96 7.08 -4.89
C LYS A 93 -5.83 6.08 -3.74
N PHE A 94 -4.60 5.72 -3.35
CA PHE A 94 -4.39 4.87 -2.18
C PHE A 94 -4.78 5.57 -0.87
N GLN A 95 -4.56 6.87 -0.76
CA GLN A 95 -4.92 7.65 0.42
C GLN A 95 -6.42 7.92 0.53
N SER A 96 -7.16 7.90 -0.58
CA SER A 96 -8.59 8.24 -0.58
C SER A 96 -9.46 7.18 0.09
N ASP A 97 -9.21 5.89 -0.16
CA ASP A 97 -10.01 4.80 0.43
C ASP A 97 -9.27 3.45 0.45
N LEU A 98 -9.66 2.59 1.40
CA LEU A 98 -9.21 1.20 1.52
C LEU A 98 -9.55 0.38 0.27
N ALA A 99 -10.72 0.61 -0.36
CA ALA A 99 -11.11 -0.12 -1.55
C ALA A 99 -10.08 0.01 -2.69
N ASN A 100 -9.56 1.21 -2.93
CA ASN A 100 -8.51 1.45 -3.93
C ASN A 100 -7.24 0.65 -3.62
N ARG A 101 -6.80 0.66 -2.35
CA ARG A 101 -5.59 -0.08 -1.93
C ARG A 101 -5.77 -1.59 -2.06
N TYR A 102 -6.94 -2.08 -1.66
CA TYR A 102 -7.29 -3.49 -1.71
C TYR A 102 -7.37 -3.98 -3.16
N GLN A 103 -8.13 -3.30 -4.02
CA GLN A 103 -8.31 -3.73 -5.41
C GLN A 103 -7.03 -3.60 -6.24
N ALA A 104 -6.22 -2.56 -6.01
CA ALA A 104 -4.92 -2.45 -6.67
C ALA A 104 -3.99 -3.61 -6.30
N SER A 105 -3.99 -4.02 -5.03
CA SER A 105 -3.22 -5.19 -4.57
C SER A 105 -3.79 -6.50 -5.14
N LYS A 106 -5.12 -6.66 -5.11
CA LYS A 106 -5.80 -7.91 -5.46
C LYS A 106 -5.83 -8.18 -6.97
N ILE A 107 -6.07 -7.14 -7.79
CA ILE A 107 -6.26 -7.25 -9.24
C ILE A 107 -4.96 -6.97 -9.99
N ALA A 108 -4.20 -5.95 -9.57
CA ALA A 108 -3.01 -5.47 -10.29
C ALA A 108 -1.69 -5.79 -9.58
N ASN A 109 -1.72 -6.56 -8.49
CA ASN A 109 -0.53 -6.96 -7.73
C ASN A 109 0.34 -5.77 -7.28
N ALA A 110 -0.29 -4.64 -6.91
CA ALA A 110 0.37 -3.35 -6.72
C ALA A 110 1.59 -3.39 -5.79
N HIS A 111 1.54 -4.18 -4.70
CA HIS A 111 2.67 -4.29 -3.77
C HIS A 111 3.94 -4.80 -4.46
N ASN A 112 3.85 -5.91 -5.19
CA ASN A 112 4.97 -6.48 -5.94
C ASN A 112 5.47 -5.53 -7.04
N VAL A 113 4.55 -4.88 -7.76
CA VAL A 113 4.92 -3.92 -8.81
C VAL A 113 5.73 -2.75 -8.24
N LEU A 114 5.25 -2.14 -7.14
CA LEU A 114 5.92 -1.04 -6.48
C LEU A 114 7.25 -1.48 -5.85
N PHE A 115 7.31 -2.66 -5.25
CA PHE A 115 8.53 -3.21 -4.66
C PHE A 115 9.60 -3.52 -5.73
N ASP A 116 9.22 -4.16 -6.84
CA ASP A 116 10.13 -4.40 -7.96
C ASP A 116 10.72 -3.10 -8.52
N CYS A 117 9.90 -2.06 -8.60
CA CYS A 117 10.37 -0.74 -8.98
C CYS A 117 11.28 -0.10 -7.93
N CYS A 118 11.01 -0.27 -6.62
CA CYS A 118 11.92 0.17 -5.57
C CYS A 118 13.32 -0.46 -5.72
N LYS A 119 13.39 -1.77 -6.03
CA LYS A 119 14.68 -2.45 -6.31
C LYS A 119 15.33 -1.88 -7.57
N THR A 120 14.56 -1.67 -8.63
CA THR A 120 15.06 -1.19 -9.93
C THR A 120 15.67 0.21 -9.82
N TYR A 121 15.05 1.09 -9.05
CA TYR A 121 15.44 2.49 -8.89
C TYR A 121 16.15 2.80 -7.58
N VAL A 122 16.72 1.78 -6.90
CA VAL A 122 17.34 1.94 -5.58
C VAL A 122 18.46 3.02 -5.54
N GLU A 123 19.14 3.24 -6.67
CA GLU A 123 20.20 4.25 -6.84
C GLU A 123 19.67 5.62 -7.27
N ASP A 124 18.44 5.71 -7.81
CA ASP A 124 17.82 6.96 -8.28
C ASP A 124 16.88 7.51 -7.20
N VAL A 125 17.46 8.19 -6.21
CA VAL A 125 16.77 8.79 -5.06
C VAL A 125 15.54 9.63 -5.46
N ASP A 126 15.64 10.36 -6.57
CA ASP A 126 14.60 11.28 -7.03
C ASP A 126 13.35 10.55 -7.54
N ILE A 127 13.52 9.35 -8.09
CA ILE A 127 12.41 8.46 -8.46
C ILE A 127 12.00 7.56 -7.28
N LEU A 128 12.97 6.98 -6.59
CA LEU A 128 12.77 6.01 -5.50
C LEU A 128 11.81 6.54 -4.44
N LYS A 129 11.93 7.82 -4.06
CA LYS A 129 11.04 8.43 -3.06
C LYS A 129 9.56 8.34 -3.46
N TYR A 130 9.22 8.46 -4.74
CA TYR A 130 7.83 8.37 -5.21
C TYR A 130 7.30 6.94 -5.09
N PHE A 131 8.13 5.93 -5.41
CA PHE A 131 7.74 4.53 -5.21
C PHE A 131 7.56 4.19 -3.73
N LEU A 132 8.48 4.64 -2.86
CA LEU A 132 8.35 4.43 -1.41
C LEU A 132 7.13 5.14 -0.83
N GLN A 133 6.79 6.33 -1.32
CA GLN A 133 5.57 7.07 -0.95
C GLN A 133 4.30 6.31 -1.36
N SER A 134 4.23 5.85 -2.61
CA SER A 134 3.09 5.06 -3.10
C SER A 134 2.96 3.75 -2.33
N LEU A 135 4.07 3.06 -2.06
CA LEU A 135 4.05 1.81 -1.29
C LEU A 135 3.64 2.07 0.17
N CYS A 136 4.11 3.14 0.80
CA CYS A 136 3.62 3.55 2.13
C CYS A 136 2.11 3.77 2.14
N ALA A 137 1.58 4.47 1.14
CA ALA A 137 0.15 4.73 1.04
C ALA A 137 -0.64 3.43 0.84
N LEU A 138 -0.13 2.48 0.03
CA LEU A 138 -0.74 1.17 -0.19
C LEU A 138 -0.84 0.32 1.10
N LEU A 139 0.21 0.36 1.93
CA LEU A 139 0.33 -0.48 3.13
C LEU A 139 -0.48 -0.01 4.34
N ASP A 140 -1.04 1.21 4.31
CA ASP A 140 -1.82 1.71 5.45
C ASP A 140 -3.10 0.87 5.66
N GLY A 141 -3.10 0.09 6.73
CA GLY A 141 -4.13 -0.90 7.04
C GLY A 141 -3.98 -2.27 6.35
N GLN A 142 -2.86 -2.53 5.66
CA GLN A 142 -2.58 -3.79 4.95
C GLN A 142 -1.14 -4.29 5.21
N PRO A 143 -0.79 -4.63 6.47
CA PRO A 143 0.57 -5.01 6.86
C PRO A 143 1.04 -6.33 6.24
N ASP A 144 0.11 -7.20 5.88
CA ASP A 144 0.30 -8.56 5.35
C ASP A 144 0.82 -8.58 3.90
N LEU A 145 0.79 -7.44 3.20
CA LEU A 145 1.31 -7.32 1.83
C LEU A 145 2.83 -7.36 1.75
N ILE A 146 3.55 -7.15 2.86
CA ILE A 146 5.01 -7.18 2.89
C ILE A 146 5.50 -8.54 3.38
N SER A 147 6.24 -9.21 2.51
CA SER A 147 6.94 -10.46 2.77
C SER A 147 8.20 -10.25 3.64
N ASN A 148 8.76 -11.35 4.11
CA ASN A 148 10.00 -11.33 4.89
C ASN A 148 11.18 -10.74 4.08
N ASP A 149 11.32 -11.13 2.82
CA ASP A 149 12.43 -10.71 1.95
C ASP A 149 12.31 -9.21 1.61
N GLU A 150 11.09 -8.73 1.43
CA GLU A 150 10.81 -7.29 1.28
C GLU A 150 11.16 -6.51 2.56
N MET A 151 10.85 -7.06 3.74
CA MET A 151 11.26 -6.43 5.00
C MET A 151 12.77 -6.34 5.14
N GLU A 152 13.49 -7.42 4.81
CA GLU A 152 14.94 -7.45 4.83
C GLU A 152 15.57 -6.46 3.84
N PHE A 153 14.94 -6.28 2.66
CA PHE A 153 15.34 -5.24 1.71
C PHE A 153 15.26 -3.84 2.32
N PHE A 154 14.13 -3.48 2.95
CA PHE A 154 13.99 -2.13 3.54
C PHE A 154 14.95 -1.91 4.71
N LEU A 155 15.19 -2.93 5.54
CA LEU A 155 16.20 -2.87 6.60
C LEU A 155 17.61 -2.68 6.03
N THR A 156 17.96 -3.41 4.97
CA THR A 156 19.25 -3.27 4.28
C THR A 156 19.40 -1.88 3.67
N LEU A 157 18.34 -1.36 3.04
CA LEU A 157 18.31 -0.02 2.45
C LEU A 157 18.62 1.05 3.49
N ILE A 158 17.98 1.01 4.66
CA ILE A 158 18.20 2.03 5.71
C ILE A 158 19.51 1.84 6.47
N ASN A 159 20.04 0.62 6.51
CA ASN A 159 21.34 0.34 7.14
C ASN A 159 22.53 0.81 6.27
N GLY A 160 22.30 1.06 4.98
CA GLY A 160 23.33 1.52 4.05
C GLY A 160 23.58 3.03 4.03
N GLU A 161 24.16 3.50 2.92
CA GLU A 161 24.27 4.93 2.61
C GLU A 161 22.96 5.43 1.98
N VAL A 162 22.16 6.07 2.83
CA VAL A 162 20.81 6.55 2.55
C VAL A 162 20.72 7.99 3.04
N ASN A 163 19.91 8.82 2.37
CA ASN A 163 19.58 10.16 2.84
C ASN A 163 18.32 10.17 3.73
N GLU A 164 18.07 11.30 4.37
CA GLU A 164 16.96 11.46 5.31
C GLU A 164 15.56 11.24 4.70
N GLU A 165 15.36 11.57 3.42
CA GLU A 165 14.08 11.41 2.73
C GLU A 165 13.77 9.92 2.50
N ILE A 166 14.75 9.15 1.99
CA ILE A 166 14.60 7.70 1.78
C ILE A 166 14.49 6.97 3.12
N ALA A 167 15.28 7.36 4.14
CA ALA A 167 15.17 6.82 5.48
C ALA A 167 13.77 7.02 6.07
N HIS A 168 13.19 8.23 5.92
CA HIS A 168 11.84 8.53 6.39
C HIS A 168 10.79 7.58 5.82
N TRP A 169 10.77 7.41 4.49
CA TRP A 169 9.77 6.56 3.84
C TRP A 169 10.00 5.07 4.10
N ALA A 170 11.24 4.58 4.07
CA ALA A 170 11.54 3.18 4.34
C ALA A 170 11.21 2.79 5.81
N LEU A 171 11.50 3.66 6.78
CA LEU A 171 11.06 3.45 8.18
C LEU A 171 9.53 3.41 8.30
N ARG A 172 8.83 4.25 7.53
CA ARG A 172 7.37 4.27 7.54
C ARG A 172 6.78 2.98 6.96
N ILE A 173 7.38 2.42 5.91
CA ILE A 173 7.04 1.08 5.38
C ILE A 173 7.22 0.04 6.48
N ILE A 174 8.40 -0.02 7.11
CA ILE A 174 8.72 -0.96 8.20
C ILE A 174 7.68 -0.88 9.32
N LYS A 175 7.36 0.33 9.77
CA LYS A 175 6.33 0.58 10.78
C LYS A 175 4.98 -0.01 10.35
N PHE A 176 4.51 0.30 9.13
CA PHE A 176 3.22 -0.21 8.65
C PHE A 176 3.20 -1.72 8.51
N SER A 177 4.29 -2.34 8.03
CA SER A 177 4.40 -3.81 7.93
C SER A 177 4.32 -4.51 9.29
N CYS A 178 4.73 -3.85 10.38
CA CYS A 178 4.73 -4.43 11.73
C CYS A 178 3.45 -4.14 12.54
N GLN A 179 2.59 -3.22 12.08
CA GLN A 179 1.36 -2.88 12.80
C GLN A 179 0.38 -4.05 12.80
N LYS A 180 0.01 -4.54 13.99
CA LYS A 180 -0.96 -5.64 14.17
C LYS A 180 -0.63 -6.91 13.39
N HIS A 181 0.65 -7.12 13.07
CA HIS A 181 1.11 -8.26 12.28
C HIS A 181 2.30 -8.98 12.92
N GLU A 182 1.98 -9.95 13.79
CA GLU A 182 2.96 -10.63 14.65
C GLU A 182 4.10 -11.28 13.86
N GLN A 183 3.80 -11.94 12.74
CA GLN A 183 4.84 -12.58 11.93
C GLN A 183 5.86 -11.58 11.40
N ASN A 184 5.43 -10.36 11.05
CA ASN A 184 6.33 -9.33 10.55
C ASN A 184 7.19 -8.73 11.67
N ARG A 185 6.65 -8.63 12.89
CA ARG A 185 7.42 -8.22 14.07
C ARG A 185 8.54 -9.21 14.38
N LEU A 186 8.21 -10.50 14.39
CA LEU A 186 9.19 -11.56 14.61
C LEU A 186 10.29 -11.53 13.54
N ASN A 187 9.91 -11.32 12.28
CA ASN A 187 10.85 -11.20 11.17
C ASN A 187 11.76 -9.97 11.31
N PHE A 188 11.18 -8.81 11.65
CA PHE A 188 11.91 -7.57 11.94
C PHE A 188 12.95 -7.76 13.04
N VAL A 189 12.59 -8.41 14.15
CA VAL A 189 13.51 -8.65 15.27
C VAL A 189 14.62 -9.63 14.87
N LYS A 190 14.30 -10.72 14.18
CA LYS A 190 15.30 -11.68 13.66
C LYS A 190 16.31 -11.03 12.71
N ALA A 191 15.86 -10.06 11.92
CA ALA A 191 16.68 -9.30 10.99
C ALA A 191 17.48 -8.16 11.66
N LYS A 192 17.59 -8.15 13.01
CA LYS A 192 18.26 -7.09 13.79
C LYS A 192 17.66 -5.70 13.56
N GLY A 193 16.36 -5.64 13.25
CA GLY A 193 15.68 -4.39 12.93
C GLY A 193 15.76 -3.35 14.04
N ILE A 194 15.78 -3.76 15.32
CA ILE A 194 15.91 -2.85 16.46
C ILE A 194 17.23 -2.06 16.39
N ASP A 195 18.36 -2.75 16.25
CA ASP A 195 19.69 -2.12 16.21
C ASP A 195 19.84 -1.21 14.99
N ILE A 196 19.32 -1.66 13.85
CA ILE A 196 19.33 -0.89 12.59
C ILE A 196 18.52 0.40 12.76
N VAL A 197 17.28 0.31 13.25
CA VAL A 197 16.40 1.48 13.42
C VAL A 197 16.97 2.47 14.44
N LEU A 198 17.56 1.99 15.55
CA LEU A 198 18.24 2.85 16.51
C LEU A 198 19.45 3.56 15.90
N SER A 199 20.25 2.86 15.10
CA SER A 199 21.41 3.43 14.41
C SER A 199 20.99 4.52 13.42
N VAL A 200 19.89 4.31 12.68
CA VAL A 200 19.31 5.31 11.77
C VAL A 200 18.75 6.52 12.54
N ALA A 201 18.08 6.30 13.67
CA ALA A 201 17.58 7.37 14.52
C ALA A 201 18.70 8.26 15.05
N GLU A 202 19.83 7.68 15.49
CA GLU A 202 21.00 8.43 15.94
C GLU A 202 21.65 9.19 14.78
N LYS A 203 21.82 8.54 13.62
CA LYS A 203 22.38 9.15 12.40
C LYS A 203 21.60 10.39 11.97
N PHE A 204 20.27 10.36 12.09
CA PHE A 204 19.37 11.44 11.67
C PHE A 204 18.65 12.11 12.84
N LYS A 205 19.28 12.20 14.02
CA LYS A 205 18.65 12.70 15.25
C LYS A 205 18.11 14.14 15.17
N GLU A 206 18.70 14.97 14.32
CA GLU A 206 18.26 16.34 14.06
C GLU A 206 17.07 16.41 13.09
N ASN A 207 16.70 15.30 12.44
CA ASN A 207 15.57 15.23 11.53
C ASN A 207 14.33 14.66 12.24
N PRO A 208 13.35 15.50 12.62
CA PRO A 208 12.19 15.06 13.40
C PRO A 208 11.30 14.06 12.65
N ARG A 209 11.30 14.07 11.31
CA ARG A 209 10.51 13.12 10.52
C ARG A 209 11.10 11.72 10.58
N VAL A 210 12.42 11.59 10.52
CA VAL A 210 13.11 10.30 10.63
C VAL A 210 12.97 9.75 12.04
N VAL A 211 13.24 10.57 13.06
CA VAL A 211 13.12 10.18 14.47
C VAL A 211 11.69 9.70 14.80
N LYS A 212 10.67 10.42 14.34
CA LYS A 212 9.26 10.02 14.53
C LYS A 212 8.97 8.64 13.94
N GLU A 213 9.42 8.36 12.72
CA GLU A 213 9.17 7.07 12.08
C GLU A 213 10.00 5.93 12.69
N ALA A 214 11.22 6.22 13.14
CA ALA A 214 12.04 5.26 13.89
C ALA A 214 11.37 4.88 15.21
N CYS A 215 10.97 5.85 16.03
CA CYS A 215 10.21 5.61 17.25
C CYS A 215 8.88 4.90 16.97
N GLY A 216 8.20 5.25 15.87
CA GLY A 216 6.98 4.59 15.44
C GLY A 216 7.19 3.11 15.13
N SER A 217 8.29 2.77 14.45
CA SER A 217 8.68 1.39 14.14
C SER A 217 8.96 0.59 15.41
N LEU A 218 9.75 1.15 16.34
CA LEU A 218 10.04 0.51 17.64
C LEU A 218 8.78 0.37 18.51
N ARG A 219 7.88 1.34 18.47
CA ARG A 219 6.58 1.23 19.14
C ARG A 219 5.73 0.12 18.53
N SER A 220 5.76 -0.06 17.21
CA SER A 220 4.93 -1.07 16.54
C SER A 220 5.25 -2.51 16.92
N ILE A 221 6.45 -2.78 17.46
CA ILE A 221 6.85 -4.11 17.93
C ILE A 221 6.63 -4.32 19.44
N THR A 222 6.40 -3.25 20.21
CA THR A 222 6.23 -3.32 21.68
C THR A 222 4.78 -3.25 22.15
N LEU A 223 3.82 -3.09 21.22
CA LEU A 223 2.40 -3.08 21.55
C LEU A 223 1.84 -4.50 21.54
N ASP A 224 1.26 -4.92 22.66
CA ASP A 224 0.45 -6.13 22.72
C ASP A 224 -0.86 -5.91 21.96
N ASP A 225 -1.03 -6.66 20.86
CA ASP A 225 -2.26 -6.64 20.08
C ASP A 225 -3.16 -7.85 20.37
N ASP A 226 -2.64 -8.88 21.05
CA ASP A 226 -3.42 -10.02 21.50
C ASP A 226 -3.64 -9.97 23.01
N VAL A 227 -4.78 -9.40 23.41
CA VAL A 227 -5.23 -9.32 24.82
C VAL A 227 -5.38 -10.69 25.51
N ARG A 228 -5.28 -11.81 24.77
CA ARG A 228 -5.43 -13.17 25.30
C ARG A 228 -4.11 -13.79 25.72
N VAL A 229 -2.97 -13.25 25.27
CA VAL A 229 -1.64 -13.65 25.74
C VAL A 229 -1.05 -12.55 26.61
N GLN A 230 -0.31 -12.95 27.63
CA GLN A 230 0.17 -12.04 28.67
C GLN A 230 1.34 -11.16 28.18
N PHE A 231 2.05 -11.60 27.15
CA PHE A 231 3.16 -10.90 26.49
C PHE A 231 3.25 -11.33 25.01
N GLY A 232 3.52 -10.40 24.10
CA GLY A 232 3.92 -10.69 22.70
C GLY A 232 5.20 -11.51 22.59
N LYS A 233 5.43 -12.17 21.45
CA LYS A 233 6.61 -13.03 21.22
C LYS A 233 7.74 -12.33 20.48
N ALA A 234 7.50 -11.11 20.01
CA ALA A 234 8.47 -10.26 19.31
C ALA A 234 9.42 -9.56 20.28
#